data_AF-A0A1C3E7E5-F1
#
_entry.id   AF-A0A1C3E7E5-F1
#
_cell.length_a   1.000
_cell.length_b   1.000
_cell.length_c   1.000
_cell.angle_alpha   90.00
_cell.angle_beta   90.00
_cell.angle_gamma   90.00
#
_symmetry.space_group_name_H-M   'P 1'
#
loop_
_entity.id
_entity.type
_entity.pdbx_description
1 polymer ?
#
loop_
_entity_poly.entity_id
_entity_poly.type
_entity_poly.pdbx_seq_one_letter_code
_entity_poly.pdbx_strand_id
1 'polypeptide(L)'
;MSTPQEACHELLGSALILLQESADTALDDSVSSGLRRALDVVKRHYRRLDRVNRLGAVVALAGLGNVGKSTLLNTLLEMDIAPCRNGPCTAVPVEFQRSENLEIVVFRKGDLPWTLPCAEHNELRRHLDWLAQDAPGESHRQIERIVVRSENAHLPPGLVLVDTPGFGSATIDSMDSEAAGGTHDESLLAGLQRAAQVVWVVLAEQGIGQREADFWKRHLSDWCDDLAVTGCEGWSDSELVRFRKRFERLFGRHCPRFHFVSCRDGLGIVDLRHRLQELADQELRSNATVESLMQLARELSGWIKELPLKHRDVWRRDSWLRFRQGPDPYLWKQQLVTLLDVSYGS
;
A
#
# COMPACT_ATOMS: atom_id res chain seq x y z
N MET A 1 -1.50 -14.79 -26.18
CA MET A 1 -1.51 -13.32 -26.05
C MET A 1 -1.12 -13.03 -24.61
N SER A 2 -0.23 -12.06 -24.37
CA SER A 2 0.12 -11.64 -23.01
C SER A 2 -1.11 -11.13 -22.28
N THR A 3 -1.21 -11.36 -20.97
CA THR A 3 -2.26 -10.76 -20.15
C THR A 3 -2.09 -9.23 -20.08
N PRO A 4 -3.15 -8.45 -19.74
CA PRO A 4 -3.02 -7.01 -19.52
C PRO A 4 -1.94 -6.67 -18.48
N GLN A 5 -1.81 -7.51 -17.44
CA GLN A 5 -0.85 -7.33 -16.36
C GLN A 5 0.59 -7.56 -16.83
N GLU A 6 0.85 -8.59 -17.64
CA GLU A 6 2.17 -8.84 -18.26
C GLU A 6 2.57 -7.70 -19.18
N ALA A 7 1.66 -7.24 -20.05
CA ALA A 7 1.91 -6.13 -20.96
C ALA A 7 2.17 -4.81 -20.19
N CYS A 8 1.44 -4.57 -19.10
CA CYS A 8 1.66 -3.42 -18.23
C CYS A 8 3.05 -3.47 -17.56
N HIS A 9 3.45 -4.65 -17.08
CA HIS A 9 4.76 -4.85 -16.46
C HIS A 9 5.92 -4.64 -17.45
N GLU A 10 5.80 -5.16 -18.68
CA GLU A 10 6.78 -4.93 -19.76
C GLU A 10 6.88 -3.45 -20.16
N LEU A 11 5.72 -2.77 -20.22
CA LEU A 11 5.66 -1.33 -20.52
C LEU A 11 6.38 -0.51 -19.46
N LEU A 12 6.14 -0.79 -18.18
CA LEU A 12 6.85 -0.14 -17.07
C LEU A 12 8.35 -0.41 -17.12
N GLY A 13 8.78 -1.66 -17.34
CA GLY A 13 10.19 -2.00 -17.47
C GLY A 13 10.88 -1.23 -18.59
N SER A 14 10.22 -1.09 -19.74
CA SER A 14 10.72 -0.31 -20.87
C SER A 14 10.79 1.20 -20.55
N ALA A 15 9.77 1.74 -19.88
CA ALA A 15 9.73 3.14 -19.45
C ALA A 15 10.82 3.47 -18.42
N LEU A 16 11.10 2.54 -17.49
CA LEU A 16 12.19 2.67 -16.52
C LEU A 16 13.54 2.83 -17.20
N ILE A 17 13.84 1.96 -18.17
CA ILE A 17 15.11 2.00 -18.92
C ILE A 17 15.22 3.33 -19.68
N LEU A 18 14.16 3.75 -20.38
CA LEU A 18 14.13 5.02 -21.10
C LEU A 18 14.42 6.21 -20.17
N LEU A 19 13.69 6.32 -19.06
CA LEU A 19 13.81 7.44 -18.13
C LEU A 19 15.16 7.46 -17.42
N GLN A 20 15.65 6.30 -16.95
CA GLN A 20 16.94 6.18 -16.27
C GLN A 20 18.08 6.60 -17.21
N GLU A 21 18.17 5.99 -18.39
CA GLU A 21 19.26 6.29 -19.32
C GLU A 21 19.20 7.73 -19.83
N SER A 22 18.00 8.28 -20.08
CA SER A 22 17.85 9.68 -20.49
C SER A 22 18.27 10.64 -19.38
N ALA A 23 17.87 10.37 -18.13
CA ALA A 23 18.25 11.18 -16.98
C ALA A 23 19.76 11.17 -16.70
N ASP A 24 20.43 10.04 -16.93
CA ASP A 24 21.87 9.90 -16.70
C ASP A 24 22.71 10.55 -17.80
N THR A 25 22.18 10.68 -19.02
CA THR A 25 22.86 11.37 -20.13
C THR A 25 22.49 12.84 -20.29
N ALA A 26 21.52 13.34 -19.52
CA ALA A 26 21.08 14.72 -19.59
C ALA A 26 22.21 15.67 -19.16
N LEU A 27 22.58 16.61 -20.05
CA LEU A 27 23.61 17.63 -19.77
C LEU A 27 23.11 18.76 -18.88
N ASP A 28 21.80 18.93 -18.78
CA ASP A 28 21.15 19.99 -18.00
C ASP A 28 20.56 19.40 -16.71
N ASP A 29 20.92 19.99 -15.57
CA ASP A 29 20.50 19.52 -14.24
C ASP A 29 18.98 19.60 -14.02
N SER A 30 18.31 20.59 -14.64
CA SER A 30 16.85 20.72 -14.58
C SER A 30 16.18 19.59 -15.36
N VAL A 31 16.72 19.26 -16.54
CA VAL A 31 16.25 18.11 -17.33
C VAL A 31 16.48 16.80 -16.58
N SER A 32 17.69 16.55 -16.07
CA SER A 32 17.98 15.34 -15.29
C SER A 32 17.04 15.22 -14.08
N SER A 33 16.84 16.32 -13.36
CA SER A 33 15.95 16.35 -12.19
C SER A 33 14.48 16.10 -12.56
N GLY A 34 14.00 16.66 -13.68
CA GLY A 34 12.65 16.40 -14.19
C GLY A 34 12.44 14.92 -14.55
N LEU A 35 13.38 14.34 -15.29
CA LEU A 35 13.33 12.93 -15.67
C LEU A 35 13.44 11.99 -14.46
N ARG A 36 14.29 12.32 -13.47
CA ARG A 36 14.39 11.55 -12.21
C ARG A 36 13.08 11.57 -11.42
N ARG A 37 12.36 12.68 -11.39
CA ARG A 37 11.02 12.73 -10.77
C ARG A 37 10.03 11.79 -11.46
N ALA A 38 10.01 11.76 -12.78
CA ALA A 38 9.18 10.81 -13.51
C ALA A 38 9.61 9.36 -13.31
N LEU A 39 10.92 9.11 -13.28
CA LEU A 39 11.49 7.80 -12.99
C LEU A 39 11.03 7.27 -11.62
N ASP A 40 10.97 8.12 -10.60
CA ASP A 40 10.49 7.72 -9.27
C ASP A 40 9.02 7.25 -9.30
N VAL A 41 8.17 7.90 -10.10
CA VAL A 41 6.77 7.49 -10.30
C VAL A 41 6.71 6.12 -10.99
N VAL A 42 7.45 5.92 -12.08
CA VAL A 42 7.47 4.64 -12.79
C VAL A 42 8.05 3.52 -11.91
N LYS A 43 9.11 3.79 -11.13
CA LYS A 43 9.72 2.81 -10.19
C LYS A 43 8.70 2.31 -9.18
N ARG A 44 7.85 3.19 -8.68
CA ARG A 44 6.78 2.84 -7.74
C ARG A 44 5.76 1.90 -8.36
N HIS A 45 5.21 2.24 -9.52
CA HIS A 45 4.25 1.37 -10.21
C HIS A 45 4.86 0.01 -10.53
N TYR A 46 6.12 -0.02 -10.98
CA TYR A 46 6.85 -1.25 -11.25
C TYR A 46 6.99 -2.12 -10.00
N ARG A 47 7.49 -1.56 -8.90
CA ARG A 47 7.62 -2.28 -7.61
C ARG A 47 6.28 -2.79 -7.11
N ARG A 48 5.20 -2.01 -7.23
CA ARG A 48 3.85 -2.41 -6.83
C ARG A 48 3.39 -3.64 -7.61
N LEU A 49 3.48 -3.60 -8.94
CA LEU A 49 3.08 -4.73 -9.77
C LEU A 49 3.97 -5.96 -9.54
N ASP A 50 5.29 -5.77 -9.42
CA ASP A 50 6.23 -6.86 -9.10
C ASP A 50 5.89 -7.54 -7.75
N ARG A 51 5.61 -6.75 -6.71
CA ARG A 51 5.20 -7.28 -5.40
C ARG A 51 3.90 -8.05 -5.50
N VAL A 52 2.89 -7.52 -6.18
CA VAL A 52 1.59 -8.20 -6.33
C VAL A 52 1.74 -9.48 -7.16
N ASN A 53 2.58 -9.49 -8.20
CA ASN A 53 2.90 -10.69 -8.98
C ASN A 53 3.53 -11.79 -8.10
N ARG A 54 4.41 -11.39 -7.18
CA ARG A 54 5.15 -12.32 -6.32
C ARG A 54 4.37 -12.78 -5.08
N LEU A 55 3.63 -11.88 -4.44
CA LEU A 55 2.99 -12.09 -3.13
C LEU A 55 1.47 -12.26 -3.21
N GLY A 56 0.85 -11.96 -4.35
CA GLY A 56 -0.60 -11.84 -4.48
C GLY A 56 -1.12 -10.48 -3.98
N ALA A 57 -2.44 -10.32 -3.99
CA ALA A 57 -3.10 -9.09 -3.53
C ALA A 57 -3.24 -9.08 -1.99
N VAL A 58 -2.11 -8.99 -1.29
CA VAL A 58 -2.06 -8.90 0.17
C VAL A 58 -1.89 -7.43 0.58
N VAL A 59 -2.85 -6.89 1.33
CA VAL A 59 -2.85 -5.50 1.79
C VAL A 59 -2.81 -5.44 3.31
N ALA A 60 -1.78 -4.84 3.88
CA ALA A 60 -1.66 -4.68 5.33
C ALA A 60 -2.13 -3.30 5.80
N LEU A 61 -2.87 -3.27 6.90
CA LEU A 61 -3.18 -2.07 7.66
C LEU A 61 -2.08 -1.87 8.70
N ALA A 62 -1.28 -0.81 8.59
CA ALA A 62 -0.17 -0.51 9.49
C ALA A 62 -0.39 0.83 10.19
N GLY A 63 0.12 1.02 11.41
CA GLY A 63 -0.13 2.26 12.17
C GLY A 63 0.19 2.09 13.64
N LEU A 64 0.25 3.19 14.40
CA LEU A 64 0.45 3.13 15.86
C LEU A 64 -0.63 2.27 16.55
N GLY A 65 -0.37 1.89 17.79
CA GLY A 65 -1.43 1.36 18.67
C GLY A 65 -2.61 2.34 18.76
N ASN A 66 -3.84 1.81 18.83
CA ASN A 66 -5.06 2.60 19.05
C ASN A 66 -5.42 3.67 18.00
N VAL A 67 -4.89 3.58 16.76
CA VAL A 67 -5.32 4.45 15.64
C VAL A 67 -6.57 3.93 14.90
N GLY A 68 -7.21 2.88 15.40
CA GLY A 68 -8.45 2.32 14.82
C GLY A 68 -8.25 1.37 13.63
N LYS A 69 -7.13 0.65 13.54
CA LYS A 69 -6.89 -0.35 12.46
C LYS A 69 -7.94 -1.46 12.44
N SER A 70 -8.14 -2.14 13.57
CA SER A 70 -9.11 -3.23 13.70
C SER A 70 -10.56 -2.71 13.55
N THR A 71 -10.85 -1.50 14.03
CA THR A 71 -12.13 -0.82 13.77
C THR A 71 -12.36 -0.58 12.28
N LEU A 72 -11.36 -0.02 11.58
CA LEU A 72 -11.41 0.20 10.14
C LEU A 72 -11.60 -1.12 9.39
N LEU A 73 -10.89 -2.19 9.80
CA LEU A 73 -11.04 -3.51 9.21
C LEU A 73 -12.46 -4.06 9.38
N ASN A 74 -13.02 -3.99 10.59
CA ASN A 74 -14.41 -4.40 10.85
C ASN A 74 -15.41 -3.62 10.00
N THR A 75 -15.22 -2.30 9.86
CA THR A 75 -16.06 -1.46 8.98
C THR A 75 -15.89 -1.84 7.51
N LEU A 76 -14.67 -2.11 7.04
CA LEU A 76 -14.42 -2.52 5.66
C LEU A 76 -15.10 -3.86 5.34
N LEU A 77 -15.04 -4.80 6.28
CA LEU A 77 -15.61 -6.14 6.16
C LEU A 77 -17.12 -6.19 6.43
N GLU A 78 -17.70 -5.15 7.05
CA GLU A 78 -19.07 -5.16 7.61
C GLU A 78 -19.28 -6.31 8.62
N MET A 79 -18.25 -6.60 9.41
CA MET A 79 -18.25 -7.69 10.38
C MET A 79 -17.54 -7.26 11.66
N ASP A 80 -18.07 -7.66 12.83
CA ASP A 80 -17.43 -7.45 14.13
C ASP A 80 -16.58 -8.67 14.52
N ILE A 81 -15.45 -8.85 13.84
CA ILE A 81 -14.57 -10.04 14.01
C ILE A 81 -13.22 -9.67 14.60
N ALA A 82 -12.60 -8.59 14.14
CA ALA A 82 -11.31 -8.16 14.66
C ALA A 82 -11.47 -7.62 16.09
N PRO A 83 -10.64 -8.05 17.06
CA PRO A 83 -10.71 -7.56 18.43
C PRO A 83 -10.40 -6.05 18.51
N CYS A 84 -11.37 -5.23 18.92
CA CYS A 84 -11.21 -3.78 19.06
C CYS A 84 -10.92 -3.29 20.50
N ARG A 85 -10.50 -4.16 21.43
CA ARG A 85 -10.34 -3.76 22.84
C ARG A 85 -9.18 -2.76 23.02
N ASN A 86 -9.29 -1.92 24.04
CA ASN A 86 -8.23 -1.00 24.46
C ASN A 86 -7.15 -1.80 25.21
N GLY A 87 -6.21 -2.39 24.46
CA GLY A 87 -5.08 -3.18 24.94
C GLY A 87 -4.17 -3.57 23.77
N PRO A 88 -3.03 -4.25 23.97
CA PRO A 88 -2.27 -4.84 22.88
C PRO A 88 -3.10 -5.98 22.24
N CYS A 89 -4.09 -5.63 21.41
CA CYS A 89 -5.08 -6.57 20.90
C CYS A 89 -4.64 -7.34 19.66
N THR A 90 -3.57 -6.89 19.01
CA THR A 90 -2.99 -7.57 17.85
C THR A 90 -1.52 -7.79 18.15
N ALA A 91 -1.18 -8.81 18.93
CA ALA A 91 0.22 -9.19 19.18
C ALA A 91 0.84 -9.89 17.97
N VAL A 92 0.00 -10.46 17.09
CA VAL A 92 0.38 -11.20 15.89
C VAL A 92 -0.46 -10.72 14.69
N PRO A 93 0.10 -10.69 13.48
CA PRO A 93 -0.68 -10.37 12.27
C PRO A 93 -1.86 -11.32 12.06
N VAL A 94 -3.02 -10.76 11.71
CA VAL A 94 -4.24 -11.52 11.39
C VAL A 94 -4.62 -11.25 9.92
N GLU A 95 -4.57 -12.29 9.10
CA GLU A 95 -4.92 -12.25 7.68
C GLU A 95 -6.39 -12.64 7.50
N PHE A 96 -7.17 -11.84 6.78
CA PHE A 96 -8.58 -12.07 6.45
C PHE A 96 -8.68 -12.36 4.97
N GLN A 97 -9.23 -13.53 4.64
CA GLN A 97 -9.38 -14.01 3.27
C GLN A 97 -10.76 -14.59 3.02
N ARG A 98 -11.29 -14.37 1.82
CA ARG A 98 -12.58 -14.92 1.41
C ARG A 98 -12.46 -16.43 1.20
N SER A 99 -13.41 -17.18 1.75
CA SER A 99 -13.50 -18.64 1.60
C SER A 99 -14.95 -19.10 1.78
N GLU A 100 -15.29 -20.26 1.24
CA GLU A 100 -16.58 -20.95 1.53
C GLU A 100 -16.56 -21.60 2.92
N ASN A 101 -15.36 -21.85 3.46
CA ASN A 101 -15.21 -22.40 4.80
C ASN A 101 -15.12 -21.27 5.83
N LEU A 102 -15.80 -21.46 6.96
CA LEU A 102 -15.68 -20.60 8.13
C LEU A 102 -14.69 -21.24 9.11
N GLU A 103 -13.45 -20.75 9.13
CA GLU A 103 -12.38 -21.36 9.93
C GLU A 103 -11.26 -20.37 10.28
N ILE A 104 -10.49 -20.70 11.31
CA ILE A 104 -9.24 -20.03 11.67
C ILE A 104 -8.10 -21.01 11.46
N VAL A 105 -7.06 -20.59 10.73
CA VAL A 105 -5.82 -21.34 10.58
C VAL A 105 -4.71 -20.62 11.32
N VAL A 106 -4.09 -21.30 12.28
CA VAL A 106 -3.03 -20.72 13.12
C VAL A 106 -1.68 -21.27 12.68
N PHE A 107 -0.75 -20.37 12.40
CA PHE A 107 0.63 -20.70 12.01
C PHE A 107 1.56 -20.45 13.20
N ARG A 108 2.33 -21.48 13.58
CA ARG A 108 3.34 -21.39 14.64
C ARG A 108 4.72 -21.68 14.10
N LYS A 109 5.74 -21.06 14.69
CA LYS A 109 7.13 -21.20 14.29
C LYS A 109 7.62 -22.63 14.50
N GLY A 110 7.94 -23.31 13.38
CA GLY A 110 8.48 -24.67 13.40
C GLY A 110 7.43 -25.78 13.48
N ASP A 111 6.13 -25.44 13.52
CA ASP A 111 5.03 -26.40 13.60
C ASP A 111 4.22 -26.43 12.29
N LEU A 112 3.43 -27.50 12.13
CA LEU A 112 2.40 -27.55 11.10
C LEU A 112 1.23 -26.62 11.49
N PRO A 113 0.61 -25.94 10.50
CA PRO A 113 -0.58 -25.13 10.77
C PRO A 113 -1.72 -26.03 11.24
N TRP A 114 -2.53 -25.51 12.16
CA TRP A 114 -3.72 -26.19 12.64
C TRP A 114 -4.96 -25.33 12.43
N THR A 115 -6.10 -26.00 12.22
CA THR A 115 -7.35 -25.37 11.81
C THR A 115 -8.40 -25.53 12.91
N LEU A 116 -9.07 -24.41 13.21
CA LEU A 116 -10.24 -24.29 14.06
C LEU A 116 -11.46 -24.06 13.16
N PRO A 117 -12.27 -25.08 12.85
CA PRO A 117 -13.54 -24.85 12.17
C PRO A 117 -14.48 -24.05 13.07
N CYS A 118 -15.31 -23.21 12.47
CA CYS A 118 -16.31 -22.41 13.16
C CYS A 118 -17.68 -22.63 12.52
N ALA A 119 -18.72 -22.76 13.35
CA ALA A 119 -20.09 -22.89 12.88
C ALA A 119 -20.72 -21.53 12.55
N GLU A 120 -20.27 -20.46 13.22
CA GLU A 120 -20.83 -19.11 13.07
C GLU A 120 -19.79 -18.00 13.32
N HIS A 121 -20.06 -16.79 12.81
CA HIS A 121 -19.13 -15.65 12.89
C HIS A 121 -18.78 -15.23 14.33
N ASN A 122 -19.71 -15.41 15.28
CA ASN A 122 -19.44 -15.14 16.70
C ASN A 122 -18.38 -16.09 17.28
N GLU A 123 -18.25 -17.29 16.73
CA GLU A 123 -17.21 -18.24 17.13
C GLU A 123 -15.83 -17.79 16.64
N LEU A 124 -15.73 -17.22 15.43
CA LEU A 124 -14.47 -16.61 14.95
C LEU A 124 -13.97 -15.56 15.95
N ARG A 125 -14.84 -14.63 16.35
CA ARG A 125 -14.47 -13.58 17.30
C ARG A 125 -14.03 -14.16 18.64
N ARG A 126 -14.76 -15.14 19.19
CA ARG A 126 -14.40 -15.79 20.46
C ARG A 126 -13.04 -16.49 20.37
N HIS A 127 -12.76 -17.18 19.28
CA HIS A 127 -11.46 -17.81 19.06
C HIS A 127 -10.33 -16.78 18.90
N LEU A 128 -10.56 -15.68 18.17
CA LEU A 128 -9.59 -14.60 18.07
C LEU A 128 -9.33 -13.92 19.42
N ASP A 129 -10.38 -13.65 20.21
CA ASP A 129 -10.27 -13.12 21.56
C ASP A 129 -9.48 -14.08 22.47
N TRP A 130 -9.73 -15.39 22.37
CA TRP A 130 -8.96 -16.40 23.10
C TRP A 130 -7.49 -16.42 22.69
N LEU A 131 -7.21 -16.42 21.38
CA LEU A 131 -5.86 -16.35 20.84
C LEU A 131 -5.12 -15.06 21.23
N ALA A 132 -5.85 -13.97 21.49
CA ALA A 132 -5.31 -12.68 21.92
C ALA A 132 -5.14 -12.55 23.45
N GLN A 133 -5.93 -13.25 24.27
CA GLN A 133 -5.93 -13.12 25.74
C GLN A 133 -4.90 -14.01 26.46
N ASP A 134 -4.39 -15.07 25.83
CA ASP A 134 -3.61 -16.12 26.51
C ASP A 134 -2.08 -15.85 26.59
N ALA A 135 -1.70 -14.71 27.18
CA ALA A 135 -0.31 -14.40 27.56
C ALA A 135 -0.18 -14.43 29.10
N PRO A 136 0.18 -15.59 29.70
CA PRO A 136 1.60 -15.95 29.83
C PRO A 136 1.84 -17.48 29.86
N GLY A 137 1.60 -18.18 28.74
CA GLY A 137 2.13 -19.54 28.52
C GLY A 137 3.22 -19.54 27.44
N GLU A 138 4.26 -20.38 27.57
CA GLU A 138 5.35 -20.51 26.57
C GLU A 138 4.84 -20.83 25.15
N SER A 139 3.64 -21.42 25.03
CA SER A 139 3.07 -21.93 23.78
C SER A 139 2.55 -20.85 22.80
N HIS A 140 2.21 -19.63 23.25
CA HIS A 140 1.67 -18.57 22.37
C HIS A 140 2.73 -17.60 21.83
N ARG A 141 3.94 -17.56 22.44
CA ARG A 141 5.09 -16.80 21.92
C ARG A 141 5.61 -17.32 20.55
N GLN A 142 5.01 -18.39 20.04
CA GLN A 142 5.38 -19.03 18.79
C GLN A 142 4.39 -18.76 17.65
N ILE A 143 3.24 -18.11 17.89
CA ILE A 143 2.29 -17.81 16.81
C ILE A 143 2.92 -16.75 15.89
N GLU A 144 3.09 -17.10 14.62
CA GLU A 144 3.66 -16.20 13.60
C GLU A 144 2.57 -15.37 12.93
N ARG A 145 1.40 -15.99 12.67
CA ARG A 145 0.24 -15.34 12.07
C ARG A 145 -1.01 -16.19 12.23
N ILE A 146 -2.15 -15.53 12.11
CA ILE A 146 -3.49 -16.14 12.10
C ILE A 146 -4.14 -15.86 10.76
N VAL A 147 -4.85 -16.82 10.18
CA VAL A 147 -5.65 -16.65 8.97
C VAL A 147 -7.11 -16.91 9.28
N VAL A 148 -7.95 -15.92 9.07
CA VAL A 148 -9.41 -16.00 9.16
C VAL A 148 -9.96 -16.23 7.76
N ARG A 149 -10.69 -17.32 7.60
CA ARG A 149 -11.41 -17.69 6.38
C ARG A 149 -12.90 -17.56 6.65
N SER A 150 -13.58 -16.77 5.84
CA SER A 150 -15.02 -16.61 5.93
C SER A 150 -15.63 -16.24 4.57
N GLU A 151 -16.92 -16.50 4.44
CA GLU A 151 -17.73 -15.94 3.37
C GLU A 151 -17.93 -14.46 3.66
N ASN A 152 -17.19 -13.59 2.97
CA ASN A 152 -17.36 -12.15 3.07
C ASN A 152 -17.53 -11.55 1.67
N ALA A 153 -18.69 -10.94 1.41
CA ALA A 153 -19.01 -10.32 0.12
C ALA A 153 -18.31 -8.96 -0.09
N HIS A 154 -17.92 -8.27 0.98
CA HIS A 154 -17.21 -6.98 0.96
C HIS A 154 -15.70 -7.14 0.77
N LEU A 155 -15.17 -8.37 0.94
CA LEU A 155 -13.79 -8.70 0.64
C LEU A 155 -13.67 -9.15 -0.83
N PRO A 156 -12.97 -8.38 -1.69
CA PRO A 156 -12.77 -8.75 -3.09
C PRO A 156 -12.17 -10.16 -3.23
N PRO A 157 -12.63 -10.97 -4.20
CA PRO A 157 -12.01 -12.27 -4.47
C PRO A 157 -10.50 -12.14 -4.70
N GLY A 158 -9.72 -12.99 -4.05
CA GLY A 158 -8.25 -12.99 -4.16
C GLY A 158 -7.53 -11.91 -3.34
N LEU A 159 -8.25 -11.00 -2.68
CA LEU A 159 -7.67 -10.05 -1.73
C LEU A 159 -7.49 -10.70 -0.35
N VAL A 160 -6.34 -10.44 0.27
CA VAL A 160 -6.08 -10.72 1.68
C VAL A 160 -5.87 -9.40 2.41
N LEU A 161 -6.67 -9.11 3.43
CA LEU A 161 -6.46 -7.97 4.31
C LEU A 161 -5.71 -8.42 5.55
N VAL A 162 -4.68 -7.68 5.96
CA VAL A 162 -3.88 -8.02 7.14
C VAL A 162 -4.04 -6.94 8.18
N ASP A 163 -4.63 -7.28 9.33
CA ASP A 163 -4.52 -6.45 10.53
C ASP A 163 -3.16 -6.70 11.17
N THR A 164 -2.42 -5.64 11.44
CA THR A 164 -1.06 -5.74 11.99
C THR A 164 -0.97 -5.19 13.41
N PRO A 165 -0.02 -5.69 14.22
CA PRO A 165 0.32 -5.07 15.49
C PRO A 165 0.59 -3.56 15.36
N GLY A 166 0.21 -2.80 16.38
CA GLY A 166 0.61 -1.39 16.45
C GLY A 166 2.10 -1.26 16.71
N PHE A 167 2.81 -0.40 15.98
CA PHE A 167 4.18 -0.04 16.36
C PHE A 167 4.19 0.94 17.53
N GLY A 168 5.30 1.00 18.25
CA GLY A 168 5.51 1.95 19.34
C GLY A 168 4.74 1.62 20.63
N SER A 169 4.07 0.46 20.70
CA SER A 169 3.58 -0.14 21.94
C SER A 169 4.71 -0.85 22.68
N ALA A 170 5.81 -0.14 22.96
CA ALA A 170 6.64 -0.54 24.09
C ALA A 170 5.76 -0.30 25.31
N THR A 171 5.49 -1.35 26.07
CA THR A 171 4.84 -1.29 27.38
C THR A 171 5.40 -0.08 28.14
N ILE A 172 4.56 0.94 28.32
CA ILE A 172 4.77 1.96 29.33
C ILE A 172 4.56 1.21 30.64
N ASP A 173 5.61 0.54 31.11
CA ASP A 173 5.84 0.11 32.51
C ASP A 173 7.06 -0.83 32.54
N SER A 174 8.25 -0.24 32.42
CA SER A 174 9.45 -0.66 33.14
C SER A 174 10.61 0.21 32.69
N MET A 175 11.30 0.81 33.66
CA MET A 175 12.47 1.66 33.48
C MET A 175 13.73 0.91 32.98
N ASP A 176 13.58 -0.28 32.38
CA ASP A 176 14.68 -1.16 31.93
C ASP A 176 14.46 -1.72 30.50
N SER A 177 13.93 -0.94 29.56
CA SER A 177 13.53 -1.46 28.23
C SER A 177 14.38 -0.97 27.04
N GLU A 178 15.68 -1.26 27.06
CA GLU A 178 16.43 -1.46 25.80
C GLU A 178 16.24 -2.89 25.23
N ALA A 179 15.63 -3.81 26.00
CA ALA A 179 15.49 -5.22 25.61
C ALA A 179 14.06 -5.67 25.22
N ALA A 180 13.01 -4.87 25.46
CA ALA A 180 11.61 -5.28 25.25
C ALA A 180 10.95 -4.70 23.98
N GLY A 181 11.58 -3.72 23.31
CA GLY A 181 11.05 -3.08 22.11
C GLY A 181 11.16 -3.92 20.82
N GLY A 182 11.86 -5.05 20.84
CA GLY A 182 12.14 -5.85 19.64
C GLY A 182 10.96 -6.67 19.12
N THR A 183 10.13 -7.25 20.00
CA THR A 183 9.20 -8.33 19.57
C THR A 183 7.99 -7.84 18.78
N HIS A 184 7.45 -6.66 19.10
CA HIS A 184 6.27 -6.11 18.42
C HIS A 184 6.62 -5.51 17.05
N ASP A 185 7.70 -4.75 16.97
CA ASP A 185 8.18 -4.17 15.72
C ASP A 185 8.67 -5.26 14.76
N GLU A 186 9.32 -6.32 15.25
CA GLU A 186 9.68 -7.48 14.43
C GLU A 186 8.44 -8.19 13.86
N SER A 187 7.41 -8.40 14.68
CA SER A 187 6.16 -9.04 14.26
C SER A 187 5.39 -8.19 13.23
N LEU A 188 5.37 -6.86 13.43
CA LEU A 188 4.85 -5.93 12.44
C LEU A 188 5.63 -6.01 11.13
N LEU A 189 6.96 -5.89 11.17
CA LEU A 189 7.80 -5.93 9.98
C LEU A 189 7.68 -7.25 9.23
N ALA A 190 7.58 -8.38 9.94
CA ALA A 190 7.32 -9.69 9.35
C ALA A 190 5.96 -9.72 8.63
N GLY A 191 4.91 -9.13 9.23
CA GLY A 191 3.61 -8.94 8.57
C GLY A 191 3.70 -8.08 7.30
N LEU A 192 4.42 -6.96 7.37
CA LEU A 192 4.60 -6.05 6.22
C LEU A 192 5.41 -6.66 5.08
N GLN A 193 6.37 -7.54 5.37
CA GLN A 193 7.14 -8.26 4.34
C GLN A 193 6.26 -9.17 3.47
N ARG A 194 5.14 -9.66 4.01
CA ARG A 194 4.16 -10.50 3.30
C ARG A 194 3.15 -9.68 2.51
N ALA A 195 3.04 -8.38 2.79
CA ALA A 195 2.09 -7.51 2.12
C ALA A 195 2.64 -6.99 0.79
N ALA A 196 1.83 -7.05 -0.26
CA ALA A 196 2.15 -6.40 -1.53
C ALA A 196 1.95 -4.88 -1.44
N GLN A 197 1.00 -4.43 -0.62
CA GLN A 197 0.67 -3.02 -0.40
C GLN A 197 0.44 -2.75 1.10
N VAL A 198 0.75 -1.53 1.53
CA VAL A 198 0.42 -1.05 2.87
C VAL A 198 -0.56 0.12 2.77
N VAL A 199 -1.60 0.08 3.60
CA VAL A 199 -2.42 1.24 3.95
C VAL A 199 -1.97 1.71 5.31
N TRP A 200 -1.34 2.87 5.37
CA TRP A 200 -0.90 3.46 6.62
C TRP A 200 -2.09 4.15 7.30
N VAL A 201 -2.40 3.78 8.53
CA VAL A 201 -3.54 4.26 9.30
C VAL A 201 -3.04 5.22 10.37
N VAL A 202 -3.60 6.43 10.40
CA VAL A 202 -3.30 7.48 11.38
C VAL A 202 -4.60 8.04 11.96
N LEU A 203 -4.58 8.46 13.22
CA LEU A 203 -5.74 9.06 13.87
C LEU A 203 -5.73 10.58 13.66
N ALA A 204 -6.84 11.14 13.16
CA ALA A 204 -6.96 12.53 12.77
C ALA A 204 -6.63 13.51 13.92
N GLU A 205 -7.09 13.21 15.14
CA GLU A 205 -6.83 14.01 16.34
C GLU A 205 -5.35 14.00 16.76
N GLN A 206 -4.66 12.87 16.57
CA GLN A 206 -3.23 12.74 16.89
C GLN A 206 -2.35 13.37 15.80
N GLY A 207 -2.81 13.34 14.56
CA GLY A 207 -2.02 13.75 13.40
C GLY A 207 -0.87 12.78 13.13
N ILE A 208 0.19 13.28 12.48
CA ILE A 208 1.40 12.51 12.20
C ILE A 208 2.54 13.06 13.04
N GLY A 209 2.89 12.37 14.12
CA GLY A 209 3.99 12.73 15.00
C GLY A 209 5.37 12.42 14.39
N GLN A 210 6.44 12.85 15.06
CA GLN A 210 7.82 12.58 14.61
C GLN A 210 8.11 11.08 14.51
N ARG A 211 7.67 10.29 15.50
CA ARG A 211 7.86 8.83 15.52
C ARG A 211 7.20 8.15 14.32
N GLU A 212 5.98 8.55 14.00
CA GLU A 212 5.23 8.07 12.83
C GLU A 212 5.89 8.45 11.52
N ALA A 213 6.30 9.71 11.39
CA ALA A 213 7.02 10.19 10.21
C ALA A 213 8.34 9.43 10.00
N ASP A 214 9.08 9.17 11.09
CA ASP A 214 10.32 8.40 11.04
C ASP A 214 10.08 6.94 10.67
N PHE A 215 9.05 6.31 11.24
CA PHE A 215 8.67 4.95 10.89
C PHE A 215 8.31 4.85 9.40
N TRP A 216 7.49 5.77 8.90
CA TRP A 216 7.10 5.80 7.48
C TRP A 216 8.33 5.96 6.58
N LYS A 217 9.23 6.90 6.89
CA LYS A 217 10.45 7.14 6.09
C LYS A 217 11.39 5.94 6.06
N ARG A 218 11.49 5.19 7.15
CA ARG A 218 12.42 4.04 7.25
C ARG A 218 11.85 2.76 6.65
N HIS A 219 10.54 2.55 6.76
CA HIS A 219 9.95 1.23 6.51
C HIS A 219 8.86 1.21 5.45
N LEU A 220 8.21 2.34 5.15
CA LEU A 220 7.01 2.38 4.31
C LEU A 220 7.17 3.22 3.03
N SER A 221 8.06 4.22 3.01
CA SER A 221 8.10 5.23 1.94
C SER A 221 8.31 4.69 0.53
N ASP A 222 8.88 3.50 0.40
CA ASP A 222 9.13 2.86 -0.90
C ASP A 222 7.93 2.12 -1.50
N TRP A 223 6.90 1.81 -0.71
CA TRP A 223 5.78 0.96 -1.15
C TRP A 223 4.42 1.25 -0.47
N CYS A 224 4.31 2.33 0.30
CA CYS A 224 3.06 2.77 0.92
C CYS A 224 2.49 3.94 0.11
N ASP A 225 1.49 3.64 -0.70
CA ASP A 225 0.81 4.62 -1.56
C ASP A 225 -0.49 5.15 -0.96
N ASP A 226 -0.95 4.60 0.15
CA ASP A 226 -2.27 4.86 0.70
C ASP A 226 -2.15 5.20 2.19
N LEU A 227 -2.75 6.34 2.59
CA LEU A 227 -2.84 6.82 3.97
C LEU A 227 -4.32 6.93 4.36
N ALA A 228 -4.79 6.10 5.28
CA ALA A 228 -6.11 6.20 5.86
C ALA A 228 -6.06 7.07 7.13
N VAL A 229 -6.85 8.14 7.14
CA VAL A 229 -7.01 9.04 8.29
C VAL A 229 -8.33 8.69 8.97
N THR A 230 -8.26 8.03 10.13
CA THR A 230 -9.41 7.64 10.95
C THR A 230 -9.77 8.74 11.96
N GLY A 231 -10.95 8.69 12.57
CA GLY A 231 -11.30 9.65 13.64
C GLY A 231 -11.63 11.05 13.12
N CYS A 232 -12.03 11.18 11.85
CA CYS A 232 -12.39 12.44 11.23
C CYS A 232 -13.92 12.68 11.21
N GLU A 233 -14.67 12.04 12.11
CA GLU A 233 -16.12 12.21 12.24
C GLU A 233 -16.47 13.70 12.40
N GLY A 234 -17.39 14.19 11.56
CA GLY A 234 -17.86 15.56 11.63
C GLY A 234 -16.88 16.63 11.13
N TRP A 235 -15.73 16.24 10.54
CA TRP A 235 -14.83 17.21 9.90
C TRP A 235 -15.46 17.79 8.63
N SER A 236 -15.33 19.10 8.46
CA SER A 236 -15.64 19.81 7.24
C SER A 236 -14.57 19.59 6.16
N ASP A 237 -14.92 19.80 4.89
CA ASP A 237 -13.96 19.77 3.77
C ASP A 237 -12.73 20.67 4.02
N SER A 238 -12.94 21.79 4.71
CA SER A 238 -11.86 22.72 5.05
C SER A 238 -10.85 22.12 6.02
N GLU A 239 -11.29 21.27 6.94
CA GLU A 239 -10.46 20.55 7.90
C GLU A 239 -9.72 19.40 7.22
N LEU A 240 -10.39 18.65 6.34
CA LEU A 240 -9.75 17.62 5.51
C LEU A 240 -8.59 18.22 4.68
N VAL A 241 -8.85 19.35 4.00
CA VAL A 241 -7.85 20.07 3.20
C VAL A 241 -6.71 20.60 4.08
N ARG A 242 -7.03 21.13 5.27
CA ARG A 242 -6.02 21.63 6.22
C ARG A 242 -5.10 20.50 6.69
N PHE A 243 -5.66 19.34 7.02
CA PHE A 243 -4.88 18.18 7.43
C PHE A 243 -3.95 17.69 6.31
N ARG A 244 -4.49 17.54 5.09
CA ARG A 244 -3.70 17.16 3.91
C ARG A 244 -2.53 18.13 3.70
N LYS A 245 -2.80 19.44 3.65
CA LYS A 245 -1.76 20.48 3.44
C LYS A 245 -0.71 20.48 4.56
N ARG A 246 -1.12 20.22 5.81
CA ARG A 246 -0.20 20.16 6.95
C ARG A 246 0.81 19.02 6.80
N PHE A 247 0.37 17.85 6.36
CA PHE A 247 1.17 16.63 6.39
C PHE A 247 1.76 16.20 5.05
N GLU A 248 1.23 16.67 3.93
CA GLU A 248 1.77 16.45 2.57
C GLU A 248 3.29 16.67 2.51
N ARG A 249 3.77 17.75 3.15
CA ARG A 249 5.19 18.11 3.16
C ARG A 249 6.09 17.08 3.85
N LEU A 250 5.56 16.29 4.79
CA LEU A 250 6.34 15.25 5.48
C LEU A 250 6.79 14.15 4.53
N PHE A 251 6.00 13.91 3.48
CA PHE A 251 6.23 12.85 2.52
C PHE A 251 7.16 13.25 1.38
N GLY A 252 7.56 14.53 1.32
CA GLY A 252 8.45 15.06 0.30
C GLY A 252 7.93 14.75 -1.11
N ARG A 253 8.72 13.99 -1.87
CA ARG A 253 8.37 13.59 -3.25
C ARG A 253 7.35 12.45 -3.33
N HIS A 254 7.00 11.82 -2.20
CA HIS A 254 6.24 10.58 -2.17
C HIS A 254 4.99 10.71 -1.29
N CYS A 255 4.14 11.67 -1.64
CA CYS A 255 2.86 11.86 -0.97
C CYS A 255 1.92 10.68 -1.23
N PRO A 256 1.48 9.93 -0.18
CA PRO A 256 0.48 8.90 -0.34
C PRO A 256 -0.88 9.53 -0.66
N ARG A 257 -1.78 8.74 -1.24
CA ARG A 257 -3.18 9.10 -1.37
C ARG A 257 -3.84 9.10 0.00
N PHE A 258 -4.34 10.25 0.42
CA PHE A 258 -5.12 10.38 1.65
C PHE A 258 -6.55 9.89 1.43
N HIS A 259 -6.99 8.98 2.27
CA HIS A 259 -8.34 8.48 2.42
C HIS A 259 -8.85 8.90 3.79
N PHE A 260 -9.78 9.86 3.83
CA PHE A 260 -10.39 10.28 5.10
C PHE A 260 -11.55 9.35 5.39
N VAL A 261 -11.42 8.54 6.45
CA VAL A 261 -12.34 7.46 6.75
C VAL A 261 -12.95 7.62 8.13
N SER A 262 -14.27 7.54 8.19
CA SER A 262 -15.01 7.50 9.46
C SER A 262 -15.72 6.17 9.57
N CYS A 263 -15.40 5.45 10.63
CA CYS A 263 -16.00 4.14 10.90
C CYS A 263 -17.43 4.28 11.46
N ARG A 264 -17.81 5.49 11.91
CA ARG A 264 -19.10 5.76 12.54
C ARG A 264 -20.18 6.19 11.55
N ASP A 265 -19.85 7.08 10.62
CA ASP A 265 -20.79 7.62 9.63
C ASP A 265 -20.54 7.09 8.20
N GLY A 266 -19.49 6.28 8.01
CA GLY A 266 -19.16 5.65 6.74
C GLY A 266 -18.45 6.56 5.72
N LEU A 267 -18.08 7.80 6.10
CA LEU A 267 -17.33 8.70 5.22
C LEU A 267 -16.09 8.00 4.66
N GLY A 268 -15.89 8.08 3.34
CA GLY A 268 -14.70 7.57 2.64
C GLY A 268 -14.52 6.04 2.62
N ILE A 269 -15.37 5.27 3.30
CA ILE A 269 -15.27 3.80 3.32
C ILE A 269 -15.51 3.22 1.91
N VAL A 270 -16.46 3.77 1.16
CA VAL A 270 -16.74 3.34 -0.23
C VAL A 270 -15.52 3.58 -1.13
N ASP A 271 -14.87 4.74 -1.01
CA ASP A 271 -13.68 5.06 -1.79
C ASP A 271 -12.51 4.13 -1.45
N LEU A 272 -12.32 3.83 -0.15
CA LEU A 272 -11.28 2.90 0.28
C LEU A 272 -11.59 1.46 -0.18
N ARG A 273 -12.85 1.02 -0.17
CA ARG A 273 -13.24 -0.29 -0.73
C ARG A 273 -13.00 -0.35 -2.24
N HIS A 274 -13.35 0.68 -2.99
CA HIS A 274 -13.06 0.76 -4.41
C HIS A 274 -11.54 0.67 -4.66
N ARG A 275 -10.75 1.35 -3.82
CA ARG A 275 -9.29 1.26 -3.88
C ARG A 275 -8.78 -0.16 -3.61
N LEU A 276 -9.34 -0.87 -2.63
CA LEU A 276 -8.99 -2.27 -2.36
C LEU A 276 -9.42 -3.22 -3.48
N GLN A 277 -10.57 -2.98 -4.11
CA GLN A 277 -11.02 -3.72 -5.28
C GLN A 277 -10.07 -3.49 -6.48
N GLU A 278 -9.66 -2.24 -6.71
CA GLU A 278 -8.64 -1.92 -7.72
C GLU A 278 -7.35 -2.70 -7.44
N LEU A 279 -6.92 -2.81 -6.17
CA LEU A 279 -5.73 -3.56 -5.79
C LEU A 279 -5.90 -5.08 -5.90
N ALA A 280 -7.10 -5.63 -5.81
CA ALA A 280 -7.38 -7.05 -5.91
C ALA A 280 -7.44 -7.54 -7.37
N ASP A 281 -8.09 -6.76 -8.22
CA ASP A 281 -8.42 -7.12 -9.59
C ASP A 281 -7.28 -6.85 -10.57
N GLN A 282 -6.87 -7.87 -11.34
CA GLN A 282 -5.73 -7.75 -12.27
C GLN A 282 -5.94 -6.70 -13.35
N GLU A 283 -7.16 -6.60 -13.88
CA GLU A 283 -7.50 -5.69 -14.96
C GLU A 283 -7.62 -4.25 -14.45
N LEU A 284 -8.32 -4.04 -13.33
CA LEU A 284 -8.42 -2.72 -12.70
C LEU A 284 -7.04 -2.19 -12.28
N ARG A 285 -6.17 -3.04 -11.69
CA ARG A 285 -4.79 -2.66 -11.37
C ARG A 285 -4.01 -2.20 -12.59
N SER A 286 -4.12 -2.94 -13.69
CA SER A 286 -3.40 -2.66 -14.93
C SER A 286 -3.89 -1.35 -15.54
N ASN A 287 -5.21 -1.16 -15.61
CA ASN A 287 -5.84 0.06 -16.12
C ASN A 287 -5.46 1.30 -15.30
N ALA A 288 -5.54 1.23 -13.96
CA ALA A 288 -5.16 2.34 -13.09
C ALA A 288 -3.66 2.69 -13.23
N THR A 289 -2.82 1.69 -13.46
CA THR A 289 -1.38 1.90 -13.68
C THR A 289 -1.13 2.57 -15.02
N VAL A 290 -1.79 2.12 -16.08
CA VAL A 290 -1.70 2.73 -17.42
C VAL A 290 -2.23 4.16 -17.40
N GLU A 291 -3.37 4.41 -16.75
CA GLU A 291 -3.91 5.76 -16.60
C GLU A 291 -2.92 6.70 -15.91
N SER A 292 -2.27 6.24 -14.83
CA SER A 292 -1.25 7.01 -14.15
C SER A 292 -0.03 7.29 -15.04
N LEU A 293 0.41 6.32 -15.85
CA LEU A 293 1.48 6.54 -16.83
C LEU A 293 1.06 7.54 -17.92
N MET A 294 -0.19 7.49 -18.40
CA MET A 294 -0.70 8.46 -19.36
C MET A 294 -0.71 9.87 -18.78
N GLN A 295 -1.11 10.00 -17.53
CA GLN A 295 -1.09 11.29 -16.84
C GLN A 295 0.34 11.81 -16.69
N LEU A 296 1.28 10.97 -16.25
CA LEU A 296 2.70 11.31 -16.18
C LEU A 296 3.25 11.72 -17.54
N ALA A 297 2.88 11.03 -18.62
CA ALA A 297 3.32 11.36 -19.96
C ALA A 297 2.78 12.73 -20.44
N ARG A 298 1.53 13.07 -20.11
CA ARG A 298 0.98 14.42 -20.39
C ARG A 298 1.74 15.51 -19.62
N GLU A 299 2.02 15.29 -18.34
CA GLU A 299 2.76 16.23 -17.50
C GLU A 299 4.19 16.42 -18.01
N LEU A 300 4.89 15.33 -18.33
CA LEU A 300 6.21 15.37 -18.95
C LEU A 300 6.17 16.10 -20.28
N SER A 301 5.19 15.81 -21.14
CA SER A 301 5.04 16.47 -22.43
C SER A 301 4.85 17.98 -22.28
N GLY A 302 3.99 18.40 -21.35
CA GLY A 302 3.80 19.82 -21.02
C GLY A 302 5.10 20.48 -20.54
N TRP A 303 5.78 19.84 -19.58
CA TRP A 303 7.05 20.33 -19.05
C TRP A 303 8.15 20.41 -20.13
N ILE A 304 8.29 19.41 -21.00
CA ILE A 304 9.26 19.42 -22.11
C ILE A 304 8.99 20.57 -23.08
N LYS A 305 7.73 20.89 -23.36
CA LYS A 305 7.37 22.04 -24.23
C LYS A 305 7.81 23.38 -23.63
N GLU A 306 7.82 23.49 -22.31
CA GLU A 306 8.25 24.70 -21.60
C GLU A 306 9.78 24.86 -21.57
N LEU A 307 10.55 23.80 -21.85
CA LEU A 307 12.00 23.88 -21.93
C LEU A 307 12.47 24.73 -23.13
N PRO A 308 13.61 25.43 -23.02
CA PRO A 308 14.26 26.07 -24.16
C PRO A 308 14.52 25.06 -25.28
N LEU A 309 14.40 25.49 -26.54
CA LEU A 309 14.50 24.60 -27.72
C LEU A 309 15.73 23.67 -27.68
N LYS A 310 16.89 24.19 -27.28
CA LYS A 310 18.15 23.42 -27.16
C LYS A 310 18.12 22.27 -26.14
N HIS A 311 17.11 22.22 -25.27
CA HIS A 311 16.92 21.20 -24.24
C HIS A 311 15.70 20.30 -24.49
N ARG A 312 14.97 20.47 -25.61
CA ARG A 312 13.77 19.67 -25.88
C ARG A 312 14.08 18.24 -26.32
N ASP A 313 15.28 17.95 -26.80
CA ASP A 313 15.75 16.58 -27.04
C ASP A 313 16.19 15.94 -25.72
N VAL A 314 15.20 15.63 -24.87
CA VAL A 314 15.41 15.09 -23.53
C VAL A 314 15.68 13.59 -23.52
N TRP A 315 15.33 12.88 -24.60
CA TRP A 315 15.40 11.43 -24.66
C TRP A 315 16.75 10.97 -25.20
N ARG A 316 17.37 9.99 -24.53
CA ARG A 316 18.51 9.29 -25.14
C ARG A 316 18.03 8.53 -26.38
N ARG A 317 18.59 8.88 -27.54
CA ARG A 317 18.14 8.42 -28.86
C ARG A 317 17.95 6.90 -28.96
N ASP A 318 18.93 6.12 -28.54
CA ASP A 318 18.86 4.64 -28.63
C ASP A 318 17.79 4.05 -27.72
N SER A 319 17.63 4.61 -26.52
CA SER A 319 16.62 4.19 -25.54
C SER A 319 15.21 4.54 -26.03
N TRP A 320 15.05 5.70 -26.66
CA TRP A 320 13.80 6.13 -27.27
C TRP A 320 13.39 5.22 -28.43
N LEU A 321 14.33 4.89 -29.33
CA LEU A 321 14.07 3.96 -30.42
C LEU A 321 13.65 2.57 -29.92
N ARG A 322 14.36 2.04 -28.91
CA ARG A 322 13.99 0.77 -28.26
C ARG A 322 12.60 0.83 -27.63
N PHE A 323 12.29 1.92 -26.91
CA PHE A 323 10.98 2.11 -26.30
C PHE A 323 9.87 2.13 -27.36
N ARG A 324 10.07 2.83 -28.48
CA ARG A 324 9.08 2.94 -29.58
C ARG A 324 8.82 1.62 -30.31
N GLN A 325 9.85 0.80 -30.50
CA GLN A 325 9.78 -0.41 -31.34
C GLN A 325 9.32 -1.67 -30.59
N GLY A 326 9.21 -1.62 -29.26
CA GLY A 326 8.82 -2.79 -28.47
C GLY A 326 7.37 -3.21 -28.70
N PRO A 327 7.01 -4.47 -28.37
CA PRO A 327 5.66 -5.00 -28.53
C PRO A 327 4.64 -4.18 -27.72
N ASP A 328 3.43 -4.02 -28.27
CA ASP A 328 2.34 -3.27 -27.64
C ASP A 328 0.98 -3.86 -28.01
N PRO A 329 0.60 -4.98 -27.40
CA PRO A 329 -0.65 -5.66 -27.74
C PRO A 329 -1.91 -4.86 -27.39
N TYR A 330 -1.79 -3.79 -26.58
CA TYR A 330 -2.91 -3.00 -26.06
C TYR A 330 -2.89 -1.52 -26.51
N LEU A 331 -1.99 -1.13 -27.43
CA LEU A 331 -1.83 0.25 -27.93
C LEU A 331 -1.42 1.30 -26.88
N TRP A 332 -1.15 0.89 -25.63
CA TRP A 332 -0.76 1.79 -24.55
C TRP A 332 0.59 2.45 -24.82
N LYS A 333 1.56 1.69 -25.32
CA LYS A 333 2.88 2.22 -25.69
C LYS A 333 2.77 3.21 -26.83
N GLN A 334 1.94 2.94 -27.85
CA GLN A 334 1.72 3.88 -28.96
C GLN A 334 1.14 5.22 -28.48
N GLN A 335 0.18 5.18 -27.56
CA GLN A 335 -0.38 6.37 -26.93
C GLN A 335 0.68 7.15 -26.11
N LEU A 336 1.48 6.45 -25.30
CA LEU A 336 2.59 7.09 -24.57
C LEU A 336 3.62 7.71 -25.51
N VAL A 337 4.00 7.00 -26.58
CA VAL A 337 4.90 7.54 -27.61
C VAL A 337 4.33 8.81 -28.20
N THR A 338 3.04 8.82 -28.55
CA THR A 338 2.38 10.00 -29.13
C THR A 338 2.41 11.21 -28.18
N LEU A 339 2.23 10.98 -26.88
CA LEU A 339 2.29 12.05 -25.88
C LEU A 339 3.72 12.58 -25.68
N LEU A 340 4.72 11.70 -25.72
CA LEU A 340 6.12 12.01 -25.42
C LEU A 340 6.94 12.42 -26.66
N ASP A 341 6.42 12.24 -27.88
CA ASP A 341 7.07 12.64 -29.15
C ASP A 341 6.90 14.16 -29.40
N VAL A 342 7.31 14.95 -28.41
CA VAL A 342 7.30 16.42 -28.44
C VAL A 342 8.59 17.01 -29.00
N SER A 343 9.63 16.17 -29.12
CA SER A 343 11.00 16.58 -29.42
C SER A 343 11.34 16.52 -30.92
N TYR A 344 10.60 15.74 -31.72
CA TYR A 344 10.96 15.43 -33.11
C TYR A 344 10.02 16.03 -34.16
N GLY A 345 9.08 16.88 -33.75
CA GLY A 345 8.02 17.44 -34.61
C GLY A 345 7.96 18.96 -34.60
N SER A 346 9.04 19.65 -34.98
CA SER A 346 9.03 21.04 -35.47
C SER A 346 10.34 21.40 -36.14
#